data_AF-A0A812QS07-F1
#
_entry.id   AF-A0A812QS07-F1
#
_cell.length_a   1.000
_cell.length_b   1.000
_cell.length_c   1.000
_cell.angle_alpha   90.00
_cell.angle_beta   90.00
_cell.angle_gamma   90.00
#
_symmetry.space_group_name_H-M   'P 1'
#
loop_
_entity.id
_entity.type
_entity.pdbx_description
1 polymer ?
#
loop_
_entity_poly.entity_id
_entity_poly.type
_entity_poly.pdbx_seq_one_letter_code
_entity_poly.pdbx_strand_id
1 'polypeptide(L)'
;EGLEKKEDDFAAGVEKELAKYKNAGGEAKEEKKEEKEEKKEEPKEEKKEEEKKEEKPKVAVSAAQVKELRGRSGAGILDAKKALTECGGDMDEAMEWLKKKGMAKADKKAGNLSAEGVIASYVHFNSKLGVLVEVNSETDFVAINAIFKEFAADVAMQI
;
A
#
# COMPACT_ATOMS: atom_id res chain seq x y z
N GLU A 1 -28.86 7.15 30.18
CA GLU A 1 -29.58 5.97 29.65
C GLU A 1 -29.76 6.08 28.14
N GLY A 2 -28.66 6.10 27.35
CA GLY A 2 -28.77 6.53 25.94
C GLY A 2 -27.60 6.24 25.01
N LEU A 3 -26.76 5.24 25.31
CA LEU A 3 -25.72 4.80 24.37
C LEU A 3 -25.89 3.36 23.86
N GLU A 4 -26.65 2.49 24.54
CA GLU A 4 -26.78 1.09 24.14
C GLU A 4 -27.78 0.84 22.98
N LYS A 5 -28.67 1.80 22.65
CA LYS A 5 -29.69 1.60 21.59
C LYS A 5 -29.25 1.90 20.15
N LYS A 6 -28.00 2.32 19.91
CA LYS A 6 -27.51 2.66 18.55
C LYS A 6 -26.70 1.54 17.88
N GLU A 7 -26.20 0.56 18.63
CA GLU A 7 -25.42 -0.54 18.07
C GLU A 7 -26.32 -1.64 17.46
N ASP A 8 -27.49 -1.88 18.08
CA ASP A 8 -28.47 -2.87 17.60
C ASP A 8 -29.09 -2.49 16.23
N ASP A 9 -29.29 -1.19 15.97
CA ASP A 9 -29.84 -0.70 14.69
C ASP A 9 -28.83 -0.78 13.53
N PHE A 10 -27.53 -0.70 13.83
CA PHE A 10 -26.48 -0.80 12.80
C PHE A 10 -26.27 -2.26 12.35
N ALA A 11 -26.28 -3.21 13.28
CA ALA A 11 -26.18 -4.63 12.97
C ALA A 11 -27.36 -5.11 12.11
N ALA A 12 -28.59 -4.70 12.43
CA ALA A 12 -29.78 -4.99 11.64
C ALA A 12 -29.75 -4.35 10.24
N GLY A 13 -29.12 -3.17 10.11
CA GLY A 13 -28.92 -2.49 8.82
C GLY A 13 -27.97 -3.24 7.89
N VAL A 14 -26.87 -3.79 8.43
CA VAL A 14 -25.86 -4.54 7.67
C VAL A 14 -26.41 -5.88 7.18
N GLU A 15 -27.23 -6.57 7.99
CA GLU A 15 -27.89 -7.81 7.57
C GLU A 15 -28.91 -7.61 6.45
N LYS A 16 -29.66 -6.49 6.46
CA LYS A 16 -30.57 -6.11 5.36
C LYS A 16 -29.82 -5.79 4.06
N GLU A 17 -28.66 -5.14 4.15
CA GLU A 17 -27.78 -4.89 3.00
C GLU A 17 -27.19 -6.18 2.43
N LEU A 18 -26.74 -7.11 3.29
CA LEU A 18 -26.23 -8.41 2.86
C LEU A 18 -27.29 -9.30 2.21
N ALA A 19 -28.56 -9.20 2.62
CA ALA A 19 -29.67 -9.92 2.01
C ALA A 19 -29.97 -9.45 0.58
N LYS A 20 -29.68 -8.18 0.26
CA LYS A 20 -29.86 -7.62 -1.08
C LYS A 20 -28.90 -8.24 -2.12
N TYR A 21 -27.72 -8.66 -1.67
CA TYR A 21 -26.71 -9.30 -2.52
C TYR A 21 -26.89 -10.82 -2.68
N LYS A 22 -27.71 -11.48 -1.85
CA LYS A 22 -27.97 -12.93 -1.96
C LYS A 22 -29.06 -13.30 -2.97
N ASN A 23 -29.88 -12.34 -3.43
CA ASN A 23 -30.95 -12.58 -4.41
C ASN A 23 -30.64 -12.05 -5.83
N ALA A 24 -29.37 -11.71 -6.13
CA ALA A 24 -28.90 -11.44 -7.49
C ALA A 24 -28.09 -12.62 -8.07
N GLY A 25 -28.35 -13.83 -7.58
CA GLY A 25 -27.83 -15.07 -8.14
C GLY A 25 -28.85 -15.72 -9.06
N GLY A 26 -28.64 -15.60 -10.37
CA GLY A 26 -29.25 -16.44 -11.38
C GLY A 26 -29.86 -15.68 -12.55
N GLU A 27 -29.19 -15.73 -13.70
CA GLU A 27 -29.73 -16.40 -14.89
C GLU A 27 -28.62 -16.58 -15.93
N ALA A 28 -28.38 -17.83 -16.29
CA ALA A 28 -27.62 -18.22 -17.46
C ALA A 28 -28.38 -17.79 -18.71
N LYS A 29 -27.71 -17.15 -19.68
CA LYS A 29 -28.14 -17.16 -21.08
C LYS A 29 -26.97 -17.46 -22.01
N GLU A 30 -27.17 -18.58 -22.68
CA GLU A 30 -26.58 -19.09 -23.89
C GLU A 30 -26.76 -18.09 -25.05
N GLU A 31 -25.67 -17.66 -25.69
CA GLU A 31 -25.72 -17.19 -27.08
C GLU A 31 -24.54 -17.78 -27.86
N LYS A 32 -24.94 -18.55 -28.86
CA LYS A 32 -24.13 -19.23 -29.87
C LYS A 32 -23.89 -18.23 -31.03
N LYS A 33 -22.65 -18.07 -31.49
CA LYS A 33 -22.41 -17.58 -32.85
C LYS A 33 -21.16 -18.24 -33.45
N GLU A 34 -21.36 -18.65 -34.70
CA GLU A 34 -20.59 -19.63 -35.46
C GLU A 34 -19.24 -19.12 -35.97
N GLU A 35 -18.39 -20.13 -36.14
CA GLU A 35 -17.16 -20.32 -36.90
C GLU A 35 -16.72 -19.25 -37.92
N LYS A 36 -15.41 -19.01 -37.92
CA LYS A 36 -14.66 -19.10 -39.18
C LYS A 36 -13.29 -19.74 -38.93
N GLU A 37 -13.10 -20.90 -39.54
CA GLU A 37 -11.82 -21.59 -39.70
C GLU A 37 -10.81 -20.73 -40.47
N GLU A 38 -9.55 -20.75 -40.04
CA GLU A 38 -8.44 -20.81 -40.99
C GLU A 38 -7.27 -21.63 -40.45
N LYS A 39 -6.65 -22.36 -41.38
CA LYS A 39 -5.81 -23.55 -41.24
C LYS A 39 -4.41 -23.27 -40.67
N LYS A 40 -4.04 -24.13 -39.72
CA LYS A 40 -2.88 -25.05 -39.72
C LYS A 40 -1.56 -24.58 -40.39
N GLU A 41 -0.56 -24.27 -39.56
CA GLU A 41 0.84 -24.63 -39.79
C GLU A 41 1.41 -25.28 -38.52
N GLU A 42 2.09 -26.41 -38.70
CA GLU A 42 2.73 -27.22 -37.65
C GLU A 42 4.10 -26.62 -37.22
N PRO A 43 4.58 -26.96 -36.01
CA PRO A 43 5.46 -26.10 -35.22
C PRO A 43 6.94 -26.29 -35.56
N LYS A 44 7.71 -25.19 -35.54
CA LYS A 44 9.16 -25.26 -35.33
C LYS A 44 9.45 -25.32 -33.84
N GLU A 45 10.03 -26.44 -33.41
CA GLU A 45 10.72 -26.58 -32.13
C GLU A 45 11.83 -25.54 -32.02
N GLU A 46 11.74 -24.66 -31.02
CA GLU A 46 12.91 -24.03 -30.42
C GLU A 46 12.89 -24.28 -28.91
N LYS A 47 14.03 -24.74 -28.43
CA LYS A 47 14.26 -25.29 -27.10
C LYS A 47 14.19 -24.21 -26.02
N LYS A 48 13.23 -24.38 -25.10
CA LYS A 48 13.43 -24.54 -23.65
C LYS A 48 14.63 -23.80 -23.02
N GLU A 49 14.35 -22.64 -22.44
CA GLU A 49 14.88 -22.25 -21.13
C GLU A 49 13.69 -21.78 -20.28
N GLU A 50 13.07 -22.75 -19.59
CA GLU A 50 12.09 -22.47 -18.55
C GLU A 50 12.85 -21.98 -17.31
N GLU A 51 12.97 -20.66 -17.17
CA GLU A 51 13.21 -20.08 -15.84
C GLU A 51 12.00 -20.43 -14.96
N LYS A 52 12.21 -21.43 -14.12
CA LYS A 52 11.30 -21.91 -13.10
C LYS A 52 11.02 -20.77 -12.12
N LYS A 53 9.99 -19.96 -12.38
CA LYS A 53 9.35 -19.14 -11.35
C LYS A 53 8.84 -20.12 -10.29
N GLU A 54 9.55 -20.20 -9.17
CA GLU A 54 9.04 -20.81 -7.95
C GLU A 54 7.74 -20.10 -7.58
N GLU A 55 6.63 -20.77 -7.86
CA GLU A 55 5.32 -20.37 -7.37
C GLU A 55 5.34 -20.60 -5.85
N LYS A 56 5.71 -19.56 -5.08
CA LYS A 56 5.62 -19.59 -3.62
C LYS A 56 4.20 -20.02 -3.24
N PRO A 57 4.04 -20.94 -2.28
CA PRO A 57 2.73 -21.49 -1.93
C PRO A 57 1.81 -20.34 -1.52
N LYS A 58 0.53 -20.44 -1.86
CA LYS A 58 -0.49 -19.44 -1.50
C LYS A 58 -0.69 -19.42 0.02
N VAL A 59 0.21 -18.75 0.73
CA VAL A 59 0.17 -18.62 2.19
C VAL A 59 -1.07 -17.83 2.56
N ALA A 60 -1.90 -18.40 3.43
CA ALA A 60 -3.06 -17.72 3.99
C ALA A 60 -2.58 -16.61 4.93
N VAL A 61 -2.44 -15.39 4.40
CA VAL A 61 -2.07 -14.21 5.21
C VAL A 61 -3.22 -13.86 6.15
N SER A 62 -2.96 -13.92 7.46
CA SER A 62 -3.95 -13.58 8.48
C SER A 62 -4.15 -12.06 8.62
N ALA A 63 -5.34 -11.63 9.04
CA ALA A 63 -5.63 -10.21 9.30
C ALA A 63 -4.77 -9.64 10.45
N ALA A 64 -4.41 -10.49 11.43
CA ALA A 64 -3.55 -10.11 12.54
C ALA A 64 -2.14 -9.75 12.06
N GLN A 65 -1.55 -10.57 11.19
CA GLN A 65 -0.22 -10.30 10.61
C GLN A 65 -0.21 -9.01 9.78
N VAL A 66 -1.27 -8.76 8.99
CA VAL A 66 -1.41 -7.49 8.23
C VAL A 66 -1.46 -6.30 9.18
N LYS A 67 -2.21 -6.41 10.29
CA LYS A 67 -2.31 -5.35 11.30
C LYS A 67 -0.97 -5.09 11.97
N GLU A 68 -0.25 -6.13 12.36
CA GLU A 68 1.06 -6.03 12.99
C GLU A 68 2.10 -5.41 12.05
N LEU A 69 2.20 -5.90 10.82
CA LEU A 69 3.14 -5.36 9.83
C LEU A 69 2.83 -3.89 9.51
N ARG A 70 1.55 -3.53 9.37
CA ARG A 70 1.13 -2.13 9.22
C ARG A 70 1.52 -1.28 10.43
N GLY A 71 1.34 -1.80 11.65
CA GLY A 71 1.70 -1.10 12.88
C GLY A 71 3.19 -0.79 12.96
N ARG A 72 4.04 -1.73 12.53
CA ARG A 72 5.51 -1.56 12.53
C ARG A 72 6.03 -0.70 11.38
N SER A 73 5.44 -0.84 10.18
CA SER A 73 5.95 -0.18 8.96
C SER A 73 5.28 1.16 8.64
N GLY A 74 4.09 1.42 9.15
CA GLY A 74 3.25 2.54 8.73
C GLY A 74 2.67 2.39 7.30
N ALA A 75 2.88 1.27 6.62
CA ALA A 75 2.41 1.06 5.25
C ALA A 75 0.87 0.95 5.15
N GLY A 76 0.34 1.23 3.96
CA GLY A 76 -1.07 1.02 3.66
C GLY A 76 -1.48 -0.47 3.78
N ILE A 77 -2.73 -0.74 4.17
CA ILE A 77 -3.25 -2.10 4.40
C ILE A 77 -2.99 -3.04 3.22
N LEU A 78 -3.20 -2.53 1.99
CA LEU A 78 -3.00 -3.31 0.77
C LEU A 78 -1.52 -3.59 0.49
N ASP A 79 -0.62 -2.67 0.80
CA ASP A 79 0.81 -2.89 0.62
C ASP A 79 1.34 -3.89 1.65
N ALA A 80 0.90 -3.81 2.91
CA ALA A 80 1.24 -4.78 3.95
C ALA A 80 0.75 -6.18 3.60
N LYS A 81 -0.50 -6.33 3.12
CA LYS A 81 -1.04 -7.62 2.66
C LYS A 81 -0.25 -8.18 1.48
N LYS A 82 0.07 -7.33 0.49
CA LYS A 82 0.88 -7.73 -0.68
C LYS A 82 2.28 -8.16 -0.26
N ALA A 83 2.95 -7.38 0.59
CA ALA A 83 4.27 -7.73 1.12
C ALA A 83 4.28 -9.11 1.78
N LEU A 84 3.30 -9.37 2.65
CA LEU A 84 3.17 -10.68 3.30
C LEU A 84 2.87 -11.82 2.32
N THR A 85 2.14 -11.55 1.24
CA THR A 85 1.83 -12.57 0.23
C THR A 85 3.09 -12.92 -0.60
N GLU A 86 3.86 -11.91 -1.02
CA GLU A 86 5.09 -12.09 -1.82
C GLU A 86 6.25 -12.68 -0.99
N CYS A 87 6.26 -12.40 0.31
CA CYS A 87 7.25 -12.91 1.28
C CYS A 87 6.80 -14.19 2.00
N GLY A 88 5.69 -14.83 1.57
CA GLY A 88 5.25 -16.11 2.16
C GLY A 88 4.87 -16.02 3.65
N GLY A 89 4.45 -14.85 4.12
CA GLY A 89 4.06 -14.60 5.51
C GLY A 89 5.22 -14.28 6.45
N ASP A 90 6.45 -14.20 5.95
CA ASP A 90 7.61 -13.76 6.74
C ASP A 90 7.54 -12.25 7.01
N MET A 91 7.67 -11.87 8.29
CA MET A 91 7.52 -10.49 8.73
C MET A 91 8.75 -9.62 8.43
N ASP A 92 9.95 -10.18 8.56
CA ASP A 92 11.19 -9.44 8.38
C ASP A 92 11.48 -9.26 6.88
N GLU A 93 11.27 -10.30 6.07
CA GLU A 93 11.33 -10.17 4.61
C GLU A 93 10.28 -9.20 4.09
N ALA A 94 9.05 -9.22 4.65
CA ALA A 94 8.01 -8.28 4.25
C ALA A 94 8.36 -6.82 4.61
N MET A 95 9.04 -6.58 5.73
CA MET A 95 9.56 -5.25 6.09
C MET A 95 10.60 -4.76 5.08
N GLU A 96 11.55 -5.61 4.69
CA GLU A 96 12.54 -5.26 3.66
C GLU A 96 11.88 -5.01 2.30
N TRP A 97 10.90 -5.83 1.94
CA TRP A 97 10.15 -5.67 0.70
C TRP A 97 9.40 -4.34 0.68
N LEU A 98 8.74 -3.96 1.78
CA LEU A 98 8.08 -2.66 1.92
C LEU A 98 9.07 -1.50 1.82
N LYS A 99 10.27 -1.63 2.39
CA LYS A 99 11.32 -0.60 2.31
C LYS A 99 11.76 -0.39 0.86
N LYS A 100 12.09 -1.46 0.14
CA LYS A 100 12.48 -1.43 -1.28
C LYS A 100 11.37 -0.82 -2.15
N LYS A 101 10.13 -1.23 -1.93
CA LYS A 101 8.96 -0.69 -2.64
C LYS A 101 8.67 0.76 -2.30
N GLY A 102 8.91 1.17 -1.05
CA GLY A 102 8.76 2.55 -0.59
C GLY A 102 9.68 3.51 -1.34
N MET A 103 10.94 3.12 -1.55
CA MET A 103 11.90 3.89 -2.35
C MET A 103 11.41 4.06 -3.79
N ALA A 104 11.01 2.97 -4.45
CA ALA A 104 10.48 3.04 -5.81
C ALA A 104 9.21 3.90 -5.93
N LYS A 105 8.39 3.98 -4.88
CA LYS A 105 7.23 4.90 -4.85
C LYS A 105 7.65 6.35 -4.65
N ALA A 106 8.67 6.61 -3.83
CA ALA A 106 9.22 7.94 -3.65
C ALA A 106 9.81 8.46 -4.97
N ASP A 107 10.56 7.64 -5.69
CA ASP A 107 11.13 8.01 -7.00
C ASP A 107 10.04 8.40 -8.00
N LYS A 108 8.91 7.68 -8.02
CA LYS A 108 7.75 8.02 -8.87
C LYS A 108 7.07 9.33 -8.49
N LYS A 109 7.16 9.74 -7.22
CA LYS A 109 6.59 10.99 -6.71
C LYS A 109 7.56 12.17 -6.81
N ALA A 110 8.85 11.94 -7.02
CA ALA A 110 9.86 12.99 -7.08
C ALA A 110 9.60 14.02 -8.19
N GLY A 111 8.84 13.66 -9.23
CA GLY A 111 8.42 14.59 -10.29
C GLY A 111 7.22 15.47 -9.95
N ASN A 112 6.58 15.27 -8.80
CA ASN A 112 5.42 16.07 -8.39
C ASN A 112 5.86 17.46 -7.92
N LEU A 113 5.06 18.48 -8.25
CA LEU A 113 5.30 19.83 -7.74
C LEU A 113 5.04 19.89 -6.23
N SER A 114 6.07 20.27 -5.46
CA SER A 114 5.98 20.49 -4.02
C SER A 114 6.29 21.95 -3.70
N ALA A 115 5.25 22.78 -3.59
CA ALA A 115 5.37 24.22 -3.38
C ALA A 115 5.16 24.65 -1.91
N GLU A 116 4.58 23.78 -1.09
CA GLU A 116 4.37 24.01 0.34
C GLU A 116 5.53 23.42 1.15
N GLY A 117 5.64 23.70 2.46
CA GLY A 117 6.72 23.14 3.28
C GLY A 117 6.95 23.83 4.60
N VAL A 118 8.09 23.52 5.21
CA VAL A 118 8.55 24.15 6.45
C VAL A 118 10.02 24.53 6.36
N ILE A 119 10.38 25.65 6.98
CA ILE A 119 11.77 26.02 7.23
C ILE A 119 12.10 25.66 8.67
N ALA A 120 13.05 24.74 8.86
CA ALA A 120 13.61 24.39 10.15
C ALA A 120 14.95 25.10 10.37
N SER A 121 15.24 25.47 11.61
CA SER A 121 16.49 26.11 11.99
C SER A 121 17.11 25.39 13.18
N TYR A 122 18.42 25.17 13.13
CA TYR A 122 19.20 24.66 14.26
C TYR A 122 20.32 25.63 14.57
N VAL A 123 20.46 26.01 15.85
CA VAL A 123 21.59 26.80 16.33
C VAL A 123 22.30 25.96 17.37
N HIS A 124 23.58 25.68 17.13
CA HIS A 124 24.37 24.89 18.05
C HIS A 124 24.54 25.62 19.39
N PHE A 125 24.70 24.88 20.49
CA PHE A 125 24.65 25.44 21.85
C PHE A 125 25.66 26.58 22.12
N ASN A 126 26.75 26.65 21.35
CA ASN A 126 27.79 27.65 21.47
C ASN A 126 27.60 28.88 20.56
N SER A 127 26.48 28.95 19.82
CA SER A 127 26.11 30.03 18.90
C SER A 127 27.12 30.30 17.77
N LYS A 128 28.03 29.36 17.47
CA LYS A 128 29.02 29.50 16.39
C LYS A 128 28.56 28.89 15.06
N LEU A 129 27.57 28.01 15.11
CA LEU A 129 27.04 27.29 13.96
C LEU A 129 25.52 27.42 13.96
N GLY A 130 24.98 27.81 12.82
CA GLY A 130 23.55 27.88 12.55
C GLY A 130 23.24 27.25 11.20
N VAL A 131 22.20 26.43 11.16
CA VAL A 131 21.71 25.73 9.97
C VAL A 131 20.27 26.17 9.73
N LEU A 132 19.95 26.41 8.46
CA LEU A 132 18.58 26.58 7.97
C LEU A 132 18.33 25.50 6.91
N VAL A 133 17.20 24.81 7.03
CA VAL A 133 16.78 23.75 6.11
C VAL A 133 15.35 24.04 5.68
N GLU A 134 15.12 24.06 4.36
CA GLU A 134 13.78 24.04 3.79
C GLU A 134 13.42 22.59 3.42
N VAL A 135 12.27 22.12 3.90
CA VAL A 135 11.73 20.80 3.53
C VAL A 135 10.35 21.02 2.92
N ASN A 136 10.26 20.80 1.61
CA ASN A 136 9.03 20.99 0.84
C ASN A 136 8.12 19.75 0.88
N SER A 137 6.84 19.99 0.66
CA SER A 137 5.77 19.00 0.59
C SER A 137 4.72 19.44 -0.44
N GLU A 138 3.90 18.50 -0.89
CA GLU A 138 2.85 18.80 -1.89
C GLU A 138 1.71 19.65 -1.30
N THR A 139 1.41 19.51 -0.01
CA THR A 139 0.27 20.17 0.64
C THR A 139 0.63 20.73 2.02
N ASP A 140 -0.05 21.81 2.39
CA ASP A 140 0.07 22.49 3.68
C ASP A 140 -0.26 21.60 4.89
N PHE A 141 -1.22 20.67 4.73
CA PHE A 141 -1.60 19.72 5.78
C PHE A 141 -0.42 18.83 6.23
N VAL A 142 0.49 18.51 5.32
CA VAL A 142 1.71 17.76 5.66
C VAL A 142 2.70 18.67 6.39
N ALA A 143 2.91 19.89 5.89
CA ALA A 143 3.83 20.87 6.48
C ALA A 143 3.48 21.23 7.94
N ILE A 144 2.19 21.28 8.29
CA ILE A 144 1.76 21.60 9.66
C ILE A 144 1.84 20.42 10.64
N ASN A 145 1.97 19.19 10.14
CA ASN A 145 2.00 17.97 10.95
C ASN A 145 3.22 17.93 11.89
N ALA A 146 3.00 17.52 13.13
CA ALA A 146 4.06 17.47 14.16
C ALA A 146 5.22 16.54 13.75
N ILE A 147 4.92 15.37 13.18
CA ILE A 147 5.92 14.39 12.75
C ILE A 147 6.80 14.98 11.62
N PHE A 148 6.21 15.75 10.71
CA PHE A 148 6.95 16.38 9.62
C PHE A 148 7.87 17.49 10.11
N LYS A 149 7.41 18.29 11.08
CA LYS A 149 8.22 19.34 11.73
C LYS A 149 9.37 18.76 12.54
N GLU A 150 9.13 17.67 13.27
CA GLU A 150 10.16 16.93 14.02
C GLU A 150 11.22 16.39 13.06
N PHE A 151 10.79 15.74 11.97
CA PHE A 151 11.70 15.30 10.90
C PHE A 151 12.57 16.43 10.35
N ALA A 152 11.98 17.59 10.02
CA ALA A 152 12.75 18.72 9.49
C ALA A 152 13.76 19.28 10.53
N ALA A 153 13.40 19.28 11.81
CA ALA A 153 14.30 19.68 12.89
C ALA A 153 15.46 18.69 13.09
N ASP A 154 15.19 17.38 12.99
CA ASP A 154 16.20 16.33 13.07
C ASP A 154 17.19 16.43 11.90
N VAL A 155 16.69 16.68 10.68
CA VAL A 155 17.53 16.94 9.51
C VAL A 155 18.42 18.17 9.73
N ALA A 156 17.86 19.26 10.27
CA ALA A 156 18.63 20.47 10.55
C ALA A 156 19.72 20.27 11.62
N MET A 157 19.52 19.34 12.56
CA MET A 157 20.54 18.97 13.55
C MET A 157 21.63 18.06 12.97
N GLN A 158 21.29 17.23 11.99
CA GLN A 158 22.19 16.26 11.38
C GLN A 158 23.17 16.87 10.38
N ILE A 159 22.81 18.02 9.79
CA ILE A 159 23.65 18.83 8.88
C ILE A 159 24.67 19.63 9.69
#